data_AF-A0AAV6Y5X7-F1
#
_entry.id   AF-A0AAV6Y5X7-F1
#
_cell.length_a   1.000
_cell.length_b   1.000
_cell.length_c   1.000
_cell.angle_alpha   90.00
_cell.angle_beta   90.00
_cell.angle_gamma   90.00
#
_symmetry.space_group_name_H-M   'P 1'
#
loop_
_entity.id
_entity.type
_entity.pdbx_description
1 polymer ?
#
loop_
_entity_poly.entity_id
_entity_poly.type
_entity_poly.pdbx_seq_one_letter_code
_entity_poly.pdbx_strand_id
1 'polypeptide(L)'
;MGGCDMIIGGDWFSPIEFDFDKMRITTSQNGKKLTMKAITEQSGLRLISSKATISITTKPILETETDNNITESLGEFEEVFSQPKELFLDRNIQHKITVKPSMIPKKYAPYRYL
;
A
#
# COMPACT_ATOMS: atom_id res chain seq x y z
N MET A 1 -7.62 -18.46 15.96
CA MET A 1 -6.53 -18.52 14.97
C MET A 1 -6.87 -17.56 13.83
N GLY A 2 -5.94 -16.65 13.48
CA GLY A 2 -5.86 -16.00 12.16
C GLY A 2 -6.90 -14.93 11.82
N GLY A 3 -6.89 -13.77 12.48
CA GLY A 3 -7.57 -12.56 12.02
C GLY A 3 -6.67 -11.72 11.12
N CYS A 4 -6.28 -12.24 9.95
CA CYS A 4 -5.55 -11.45 8.97
C CYS A 4 -6.54 -10.56 8.21
N ASP A 5 -6.45 -9.25 8.39
CA ASP A 5 -7.20 -8.28 7.60
C ASP A 5 -6.65 -8.25 6.18
N MET A 6 -7.52 -8.46 5.18
CA MET A 6 -7.13 -8.42 3.77
C MET A 6 -7.48 -7.06 3.16
N ILE A 7 -6.45 -6.33 2.72
CA ILE A 7 -6.62 -5.09 1.95
C ILE A 7 -6.46 -5.41 0.47
N ILE A 8 -7.52 -5.19 -0.32
CA ILE A 8 -7.49 -5.37 -1.77
C ILE A 8 -7.45 -4.00 -2.44
N GLY A 9 -6.37 -3.73 -3.18
CA GLY A 9 -6.26 -2.52 -4.01
C GLY A 9 -7.18 -2.60 -5.23
N GLY A 10 -7.91 -1.52 -5.51
CA GLY A 10 -8.88 -1.45 -6.61
C GLY A 10 -8.28 -1.70 -8.00
N ASP A 11 -7.01 -1.35 -8.21
CA ASP A 11 -6.36 -1.45 -9.52
C ASP A 11 -5.90 -2.88 -9.87
N TRP A 12 -5.74 -3.77 -8.88
CA TRP A 12 -5.17 -5.11 -9.10
C TRP A 12 -6.21 -6.22 -9.27
N PHE A 13 -7.47 -5.95 -8.92
CA PHE A 13 -8.56 -6.95 -8.94
C PHE A 13 -9.86 -6.45 -9.58
N SER A 14 -9.82 -5.36 -10.36
CA SER A 14 -11.01 -4.85 -11.04
C SER A 14 -11.39 -5.69 -12.27
N PRO A 15 -12.70 -5.98 -12.50
CA PRO A 15 -13.85 -5.61 -11.68
C PRO A 15 -14.04 -6.56 -10.47
N ILE A 16 -14.43 -5.98 -9.32
CA ILE A 16 -14.80 -6.72 -8.11
C ILE A 16 -16.31 -6.61 -7.88
N GLU A 17 -16.96 -7.74 -7.65
CA GLU A 17 -18.35 -7.83 -7.22
C GLU A 17 -18.43 -8.38 -5.79
N PHE A 18 -19.23 -7.71 -4.95
CA PHE A 18 -19.50 -8.13 -3.57
C PHE A 18 -20.95 -8.61 -3.45
N ASP A 19 -21.13 -9.87 -3.06
CA ASP A 19 -22.41 -10.49 -2.74
C ASP A 19 -22.50 -10.63 -1.22
N PHE A 20 -23.18 -9.67 -0.57
CA PHE A 20 -23.28 -9.59 0.89
C PHE A 20 -24.18 -10.68 1.48
N ASP A 21 -25.23 -11.09 0.76
CA ASP A 21 -26.14 -12.15 1.19
C ASP A 21 -25.42 -13.50 1.31
N LYS A 22 -24.47 -13.76 0.39
CA LYS A 22 -23.68 -15.00 0.37
C LYS A 22 -22.28 -14.85 0.97
N MET A 23 -21.94 -13.67 1.48
CA MET A 23 -20.60 -13.29 1.95
C MET A 23 -19.49 -13.72 0.99
N ARG A 24 -19.61 -13.27 -0.27
CA ARG A 24 -18.73 -13.71 -1.36
C ARG A 24 -18.21 -12.52 -2.15
N ILE A 25 -16.92 -12.59 -2.48
CA ILE A 25 -16.24 -11.63 -3.36
C ILE A 25 -15.88 -12.36 -4.65
N THR A 26 -16.24 -11.79 -5.78
CA THR A 26 -15.85 -12.30 -7.10
C THR A 26 -15.05 -11.27 -7.86
N THR A 27 -13.93 -11.70 -8.43
CA THR A 27 -13.03 -10.87 -9.25
C THR A 27 -12.49 -11.70 -10.41
N SER A 28 -11.98 -11.05 -11.45
CA SER A 28 -11.25 -11.70 -12.54
C SER A 28 -9.78 -11.31 -12.50
N GLN A 29 -8.89 -12.31 -12.40
CA GLN A 29 -7.45 -12.11 -12.56
C GLN A 29 -6.99 -12.92 -13.78
N ASN A 30 -6.33 -12.28 -14.74
CA ASN A 30 -5.84 -12.91 -15.97
C ASN A 30 -6.92 -13.71 -16.73
N GLY A 31 -8.15 -13.18 -16.79
CA GLY A 31 -9.28 -13.82 -17.45
C GLY A 31 -9.90 -15.02 -16.71
N LYS A 32 -9.36 -15.39 -15.54
CA LYS A 32 -9.93 -16.45 -14.69
C LYS A 32 -10.76 -15.83 -13.57
N LYS A 33 -11.97 -16.35 -13.38
CA LYS A 33 -12.87 -15.93 -12.31
C LYS A 33 -12.39 -16.51 -10.97
N LEU A 34 -11.96 -15.63 -10.08
CA LEU A 34 -11.63 -15.94 -8.70
C LEU A 34 -12.86 -15.66 -7.82
N THR A 35 -13.23 -16.62 -6.98
CA THR A 35 -14.36 -16.52 -6.06
C THR A 35 -13.86 -16.81 -4.64
N MET A 36 -13.99 -15.82 -3.75
CA MET A 36 -13.59 -15.92 -2.35
C MET A 36 -14.86 -15.91 -1.49
N LYS A 37 -14.97 -16.84 -0.55
CA LYS A 37 -16.12 -16.96 0.38
C LYS A 37 -15.60 -16.82 1.81
N ALA A 38 -16.29 -16.01 2.61
CA ALA A 38 -15.97 -15.89 4.03
C ALA A 38 -16.23 -17.25 4.75
N ILE A 39 -15.32 -17.63 5.64
CA ILE A 39 -15.50 -18.77 6.56
C ILE A 39 -16.18 -18.19 7.80
N THR A 40 -17.50 -18.32 7.90
CA THR A 40 -18.33 -17.55 8.83
C THR A 40 -18.68 -18.28 10.13
N GLU A 41 -18.03 -19.39 10.46
CA GLU A 41 -18.44 -20.13 11.67
C GLU A 41 -18.21 -19.34 12.96
N GLN A 42 -17.33 -18.31 12.99
CA GLN A 42 -17.04 -17.52 14.21
C GLN A 42 -16.63 -16.04 13.99
N SER A 43 -16.99 -15.37 12.90
CA SER A 43 -16.58 -13.96 12.71
C SER A 43 -17.72 -13.07 12.19
N GLY A 44 -18.04 -12.03 12.98
CA GLY A 44 -18.95 -10.96 12.56
C GLY A 44 -18.23 -9.97 11.68
N LEU A 45 -18.81 -9.65 10.51
CA LEU A 45 -18.28 -8.61 9.64
C LEU A 45 -18.73 -7.23 10.16
N ARG A 46 -17.79 -6.29 10.29
CA ARG A 46 -18.08 -4.88 10.61
C ARG A 46 -17.68 -4.00 9.44
N LEU A 47 -18.67 -3.41 8.78
CA LEU A 47 -18.44 -2.43 7.73
C LEU A 47 -17.86 -1.14 8.34
N ILE A 48 -16.66 -0.76 7.92
CA ILE A 48 -16.02 0.49 8.33
C ILE A 48 -16.14 1.48 7.17
N SER A 49 -16.94 2.53 7.38
CA SER A 49 -17.08 3.66 6.45
C SER A 49 -16.26 4.85 6.98
N SER A 50 -15.80 5.73 6.09
CA SER A 50 -14.95 6.90 6.39
C SER A 50 -15.54 7.89 7.40
N LYS A 51 -16.83 7.78 7.73
CA LYS A 51 -17.49 8.59 8.78
C LYS A 51 -17.31 8.03 10.20
N ALA A 52 -16.79 6.81 10.34
CA ALA A 52 -16.54 6.20 11.64
C ALA A 52 -15.09 6.47 12.09
N THR A 53 -14.91 7.32 13.09
CA THR A 53 -13.62 7.56 13.73
C THR A 53 -13.17 6.29 14.44
N ILE A 54 -12.08 5.66 13.99
CA ILE A 54 -11.46 4.51 14.66
C ILE A 54 -10.36 5.03 15.56
N SER A 55 -10.53 4.90 16.87
CA SER A 55 -9.43 4.93 17.83
C SER A 55 -8.64 3.62 17.67
N ILE A 56 -7.63 3.65 16.79
CA ILE A 56 -6.68 2.55 16.63
C ILE A 56 -5.79 2.59 17.87
N THR A 57 -6.16 1.84 18.91
CA THR A 57 -5.23 1.56 20.01
C THR A 57 -4.20 0.57 19.48
N THR A 58 -3.06 1.10 19.02
CA THR A 58 -1.86 0.33 18.70
C THR A 58 -1.31 -0.28 19.99
N LYS A 59 -1.85 -1.42 20.40
CA LYS A 59 -1.09 -2.32 21.26
C LYS A 59 -0.02 -2.94 20.38
N PRO A 60 1.28 -2.81 20.72
CA PRO A 60 2.32 -3.52 19.99
C PRO A 60 2.00 -5.02 20.05
N ILE A 61 1.96 -5.64 18.88
CA ILE A 61 1.77 -7.08 18.73
C ILE A 61 2.94 -7.75 19.46
N LEU A 62 2.59 -8.59 20.42
CA LEU A 62 3.51 -9.43 21.16
C LEU A 62 4.24 -10.34 20.18
N GLU A 63 5.58 -10.34 20.25
CA GLU A 63 6.52 -11.11 19.46
C GLU A 63 6.06 -12.56 19.28
N THR A 64 5.64 -12.91 18.06
CA THR A 64 5.53 -14.30 17.63
C THR A 64 6.83 -14.68 16.94
N GLU A 65 7.39 -15.81 17.37
CA GLU A 65 8.64 -16.44 16.90
C GLU A 65 9.01 -16.02 15.47
N THR A 66 10.01 -15.15 15.38
CA THR A 66 10.61 -14.75 14.11
C THR A 66 11.28 -15.96 13.50
N ASP A 67 10.77 -16.41 12.35
CA ASP A 67 11.45 -17.40 11.51
C ASP A 67 12.88 -16.93 11.25
N ASN A 68 13.87 -17.73 11.65
CA ASN A 68 15.28 -17.39 11.59
C ASN A 68 15.70 -16.95 10.18
N ASN A 69 15.06 -17.50 9.15
CA ASN A 69 15.33 -17.16 7.75
C ASN A 69 14.95 -15.70 7.42
N ILE A 70 13.86 -15.20 8.00
CA ILE A 70 13.41 -13.82 7.83
C ILE A 70 14.32 -12.88 8.61
N THR A 71 14.73 -13.25 9.83
CA THR A 71 15.63 -12.44 10.65
C THR A 71 17.00 -12.28 9.99
N GLU A 72 17.53 -13.36 9.39
CA GLU A 72 18.77 -13.34 8.62
C GLU A 72 18.66 -12.41 7.41
N SER A 73 17.59 -12.53 6.63
CA SER A 73 17.32 -11.67 5.47
C SER A 73 17.16 -10.20 5.86
N LEU A 74 16.46 -9.90 6.96
CA LEU A 74 16.29 -8.53 7.45
C LEU A 74 17.62 -7.91 7.93
N GLY A 75 18.51 -8.73 8.51
CA GLY A 75 19.86 -8.30 8.88
C GLY A 75 20.72 -7.99 7.65
N GLU A 76 20.61 -8.76 6.58
CA GLU A 76 21.34 -8.52 5.32
C GLU A 76 21.00 -7.16 4.69
N PHE A 77 19.76 -6.69 4.85
CA PHE A 77 19.26 -5.43 4.27
C PHE A 77 18.99 -4.34 5.32
N GLU A 78 19.64 -4.38 6.48
CA GLU A 78 19.42 -3.40 7.57
C GLU A 78 19.54 -1.95 7.07
N GLU A 79 20.48 -1.69 6.16
CA GLU A 79 20.69 -0.37 5.55
C GLU A 79 19.44 0.18 4.83
N VAL A 80 18.66 -0.67 4.16
CA VAL A 80 17.45 -0.28 3.40
C VAL A 80 16.34 0.20 4.33
N PHE A 81 16.23 -0.43 5.50
CA PHE A 81 15.18 -0.14 6.48
C PHE A 81 15.63 0.89 7.53
N SER A 82 16.94 1.14 7.63
CA SER A 82 17.49 2.18 8.49
C SER A 82 17.10 3.57 8.00
N GLN A 83 17.06 4.53 8.91
CA GLN A 83 16.81 5.92 8.55
C GLN A 83 17.96 6.44 7.66
N PRO A 84 17.69 6.96 6.45
CA PRO A 84 18.72 7.51 5.59
C PRO A 84 19.39 8.70 6.27
N LYS A 85 20.71 8.59 6.49
CA LYS A 85 21.51 9.65 7.14
C LYS A 85 21.97 10.72 6.17
N GLU A 86 21.96 10.41 4.87
CA GLU A 86 22.43 11.27 3.80
C GLU A 86 21.29 11.57 2.82
N LEU A 87 21.37 12.73 2.16
CA LEU A 87 20.49 13.03 1.04
C LEU A 87 20.80 12.02 -0.07
N PHE A 88 19.74 11.41 -0.63
CA PHE A 88 19.80 10.30 -1.59
C PHE A 88 21.04 10.32 -2.49
N LEU A 89 21.70 9.14 -2.60
CA LEU A 89 22.87 8.88 -3.45
C LEU A 89 22.77 9.57 -4.81
N ASP A 90 23.92 10.09 -5.27
CA ASP A 90 24.07 10.66 -6.61
C ASP A 90 23.63 9.63 -7.65
N ARG A 91 22.47 9.89 -8.26
CA ARG A 91 22.01 9.08 -9.39
C ARG A 91 22.94 9.42 -10.55
N ASN A 92 23.66 8.43 -11.08
CA ASN A 92 24.46 8.57 -12.31
C ASN A 92 23.57 8.70 -13.58
N ILE A 93 22.40 9.34 -13.43
CA ILE A 93 21.45 9.60 -14.50
C ILE A 93 21.29 11.11 -14.55
N GLN A 94 21.93 11.72 -15.54
CA GLN A 94 21.73 13.13 -15.83
C GLN A 94 20.39 13.32 -16.54
N HIS A 95 19.35 13.67 -15.80
CA HIS A 95 18.05 13.98 -16.38
C HIS A 95 18.14 15.27 -17.21
N LYS A 96 18.01 15.17 -18.53
CA LYS A 96 17.95 16.32 -19.46
C LYS A 96 16.51 16.57 -19.90
N ILE A 97 15.96 17.72 -19.54
CA ILE A 97 14.66 18.17 -20.04
C ILE A 97 14.88 18.90 -21.37
N THR A 98 14.36 18.32 -22.47
CA THR A 98 14.47 18.94 -23.80
C THR A 98 13.38 19.98 -23.99
N VAL A 99 13.75 21.20 -24.39
CA VAL A 99 12.81 22.26 -24.74
C VAL A 99 12.44 22.21 -26.21
N LYS A 100 11.24 22.70 -26.55
CA LYS A 100 10.85 22.91 -27.94
C LYS A 100 11.75 24.00 -28.57
N PRO A 101 12.15 23.90 -29.85
CA PRO A 101 13.11 24.82 -30.48
C PRO A 101 12.76 26.31 -30.42
N SER A 102 11.49 26.66 -30.29
CA SER A 102 11.01 28.07 -30.24
C SER A 102 10.61 28.53 -28.83
N MET A 103 10.98 27.79 -27.78
CA MET A 103 10.63 28.18 -26.41
C MET A 103 11.46 29.37 -25.94
N ILE A 104 10.76 30.37 -25.39
CA ILE A 104 11.36 31.54 -24.74
C ILE A 104 11.22 31.34 -23.22
N PRO A 105 12.30 31.47 -22.43
CA PRO A 105 12.23 31.38 -20.98
C PRO A 105 11.27 32.42 -20.40
N LYS A 106 10.40 32.00 -19.49
CA LYS A 106 9.47 32.90 -18.79
C LYS A 106 9.96 33.15 -17.37
N LYS A 107 10.02 34.42 -16.99
CA LYS A 107 10.28 34.87 -15.62
C LYS A 107 8.95 35.16 -14.94
N TYR A 108 8.67 34.49 -13.84
CA TYR A 108 7.49 34.75 -13.01
C TYR A 108 7.93 35.38 -11.68
N ALA A 109 7.17 36.38 -11.19
CA ALA A 109 7.39 36.92 -9.86
C ALA A 109 6.87 35.91 -8.81
N PRO A 110 7.53 35.76 -7.64
CA PRO A 110 7.03 34.91 -6.57
C PRO A 110 5.64 35.35 -6.10
N TYR A 111 4.79 34.39 -5.74
CA TYR A 111 3.53 34.70 -5.08
C TYR A 111 3.78 35.38 -3.74
N ARG A 112 2.97 36.40 -3.41
CA ARG A 112 2.95 36.96 -2.07
C ARG A 112 2.13 36.04 -1.18
N TYR A 113 2.76 35.48 -0.15
CA TYR A 113 2.02 34.88 0.96
C TYR A 113 1.41 36.03 1.78
N LEU A 114 0.08 36.04 1.92
CA LEU A 114 -0.65 36.95 2.81
C LEU A 114 -0.76 36.33 4.20
#